data_AF-B9TMJ7-F1
#
_entry.id   AF-B9TMJ7-F1
#
_cell.length_a   1.000
_cell.length_b   1.000
_cell.length_c   1.000
_cell.angle_alpha   90.00
_cell.angle_beta   90.00
_cell.angle_gamma   90.00
#
_symmetry.space_group_name_H-M   'P 1'
#
loop_
_entity.id
_entity.type
_entity.pdbx_description
1 polymer ?
#
loop_
_entity_poly.entity_id
_entity_poly.type
_entity_poly.pdbx_seq_one_letter_code
_entity_poly.pdbx_strand_id
1 'polypeptide(L)'
;MVQEGYMMGLSNLKAQHIIRRRISEVIGEKRTEQFYRSWRENAVTKADIDAMAKWGFNSVRLPMHWKLFIEDKHGKNTSKNIVWNEEGFRRIDLLIRWLKANDMYLILDLHAAPGGQGHDIAISDRNPNKPSLWHSDKNQTMMIALWSEIARRYRDEPTIAGYDLKETALAGRGGH
;
A
#
# COMPACT_ATOMS: atom_id res chain seq x y z
N MET A 1 -3.04 4.20 1.32
CA MET A 1 -3.65 2.93 0.86
C MET A 1 -3.26 1.74 1.74
N VAL A 2 -2.73 2.01 2.92
CA VAL A 2 -2.45 1.07 4.02
C VAL A 2 -3.19 1.61 5.25
N GLN A 3 -3.70 0.73 6.11
CA GLN A 3 -4.24 1.10 7.42
C GLN A 3 -3.28 0.64 8.52
N GLU A 4 -2.90 1.58 9.38
CA GLU A 4 -2.15 1.28 10.59
C GLU A 4 -3.06 1.43 11.81
N GLY A 5 -2.93 0.54 12.79
CA GLY A 5 -3.82 0.48 13.96
C GLY A 5 -4.00 1.80 14.70
N TYR A 6 -2.93 2.58 14.83
CA TYR A 6 -2.97 3.86 15.52
C TYR A 6 -3.83 4.90 14.79
N MET A 7 -3.90 4.87 13.45
CA MET A 7 -4.70 5.82 12.65
C MET A 7 -6.21 5.68 12.91
N MET A 8 -6.63 4.52 13.40
CA MET A 8 -8.03 4.21 13.69
C MET A 8 -8.35 4.27 15.19
N GLY A 9 -7.40 4.73 16.03
CA GLY A 9 -7.53 4.69 17.49
C GLY A 9 -7.53 3.26 18.06
N LEU A 10 -7.16 2.27 17.26
CA LEU A 10 -7.11 0.84 17.61
C LEU A 10 -5.65 0.46 17.91
N SER A 11 -5.04 1.13 18.89
CA SER A 11 -3.63 0.95 19.27
C SER A 11 -3.27 -0.48 19.68
N ASN A 12 -4.27 -1.29 20.05
CA ASN A 12 -4.14 -2.71 20.36
C ASN A 12 -4.14 -3.64 19.12
N LEU A 13 -4.54 -3.16 17.94
CA LEU A 13 -4.58 -3.94 16.70
C LEU A 13 -3.59 -3.36 15.68
N LYS A 14 -2.40 -3.97 15.61
CA LYS A 14 -1.27 -3.38 14.86
C LYS A 14 -1.42 -3.46 13.33
N ALA A 15 -1.56 -4.67 12.77
CA ALA A 15 -1.50 -4.89 11.32
C ALA A 15 -2.88 -4.82 10.63
N GLN A 16 -2.93 -4.30 9.41
CA GLN A 16 -4.15 -4.15 8.60
C GLN A 16 -4.94 -5.47 8.46
N HIS A 17 -4.28 -6.61 8.24
CA HIS A 17 -4.96 -7.90 8.12
C HIS A 17 -5.65 -8.35 9.42
N ILE A 18 -5.15 -7.94 10.59
CA ILE A 18 -5.76 -8.21 11.88
C ILE A 18 -6.99 -7.32 12.07
N ILE A 19 -6.88 -6.03 11.73
CA ILE A 19 -8.00 -5.07 11.77
C ILE A 19 -9.12 -5.55 10.85
N ARG A 20 -8.81 -5.90 9.59
CA ARG A 20 -9.79 -6.42 8.63
C ARG A 20 -10.47 -7.70 9.15
N ARG A 21 -9.70 -8.63 9.74
CA ARG A 21 -10.26 -9.87 10.30
C ARG A 21 -11.24 -9.58 11.43
N ARG A 22 -10.86 -8.72 12.40
CA ARG A 22 -11.74 -8.34 13.51
C ARG A 22 -13.02 -7.64 13.06
N ILE A 23 -12.92 -6.73 12.09
CA ILE A 23 -14.10 -6.10 11.49
C ILE A 23 -15.00 -7.18 10.85
N SER A 24 -14.41 -8.10 10.08
CA SER A 24 -15.15 -9.19 9.43
C SER A 24 -15.81 -10.15 10.40
N GLU A 25 -15.22 -10.42 11.56
CA GLU A 25 -15.83 -11.22 12.63
C GLU A 25 -17.12 -10.57 13.18
N VAL A 26 -17.20 -9.23 13.16
CA VAL A 26 -18.35 -8.49 13.72
C VAL A 26 -19.43 -8.21 12.67
N ILE A 27 -19.05 -7.76 11.48
CA ILE A 27 -20.00 -7.28 10.46
C ILE A 27 -20.14 -8.21 9.24
N GLY A 28 -19.34 -9.27 9.17
CA GLY A 28 -19.28 -10.20 8.04
C GLY A 28 -18.48 -9.67 6.84
N GLU A 29 -18.08 -10.59 5.96
CA GLU A 29 -17.16 -10.31 4.84
C GLU A 29 -17.73 -9.26 3.87
N LYS A 30 -19.01 -9.39 3.48
CA LYS A 30 -19.65 -8.49 2.52
C LYS A 30 -19.68 -7.04 3.02
N ARG A 31 -20.03 -6.82 4.30
CA ARG A 31 -20.05 -5.48 4.89
C ARG A 31 -18.65 -4.94 5.16
N THR A 32 -17.69 -5.83 5.44
CA THR A 32 -16.28 -5.46 5.57
C THR A 32 -15.74 -4.91 4.26
N GLU A 33 -16.01 -5.57 3.13
CA GLU A 33 -15.60 -5.04 1.83
C GLU A 33 -16.25 -3.70 1.50
N GLN A 34 -17.53 -3.51 1.85
CA GLN A 34 -18.20 -2.22 1.71
C GLN A 34 -17.55 -1.14 2.58
N PHE A 35 -17.26 -1.43 3.85
CA PHE A 35 -16.55 -0.53 4.76
C PHE A 35 -15.20 -0.11 4.18
N TYR A 36 -14.40 -1.07 3.72
CA TYR A 36 -13.07 -0.80 3.17
C TYR A 36 -13.13 -0.01 1.86
N ARG A 37 -14.13 -0.27 1.02
CA ARG A 37 -14.37 0.54 -0.19
C ARG A 37 -14.70 1.98 0.19
N SER A 38 -15.68 2.19 1.08
CA SER A 38 -16.06 3.54 1.53
C SER A 38 -14.92 4.26 2.24
N TRP A 39 -14.15 3.58 3.09
CA TRP A 39 -12.98 4.17 3.73
C TRP A 39 -11.97 4.65 2.68
N ARG A 40 -11.62 3.82 1.70
CA ARG A 40 -10.68 4.23 0.66
C ARG A 40 -11.22 5.35 -0.24
N GLU A 41 -12.54 5.47 -0.42
CA GLU A 41 -13.17 6.54 -1.20
C GLU A 41 -13.19 7.89 -0.47
N ASN A 42 -13.17 7.88 0.87
CA ASN A 42 -13.41 9.09 1.68
C ASN A 42 -12.23 9.47 2.59
N ALA A 43 -11.24 8.60 2.80
CA ALA A 43 -10.11 8.87 3.68
C ALA A 43 -9.19 9.98 3.17
N VAL A 44 -9.07 10.14 1.85
CA VAL A 44 -8.41 11.26 1.19
C VAL A 44 -9.23 11.62 -0.04
N THR A 45 -9.55 12.90 -0.16
CA THR A 45 -10.34 13.48 -1.25
C THR A 45 -9.55 14.59 -1.93
N LYS A 46 -10.09 15.11 -3.04
CA LYS A 46 -9.53 16.29 -3.70
C LYS A 46 -9.44 17.50 -2.76
N ALA A 47 -10.43 17.67 -1.87
CA ALA A 47 -10.45 18.80 -0.94
C ALA A 47 -9.26 18.79 0.01
N ASP A 48 -8.81 17.60 0.43
CA ASP A 48 -7.62 17.44 1.26
C ASP A 48 -6.36 17.85 0.49
N ILE A 49 -6.21 17.43 -0.76
CA ILE A 49 -5.08 17.80 -1.63
C ILE A 49 -5.06 19.31 -1.90
N ASP A 50 -6.22 19.90 -2.21
CA ASP A 50 -6.34 21.34 -2.44
C ASP A 50 -5.99 22.15 -1.18
N ALA A 51 -6.34 21.64 0.01
CA ALA A 51 -5.97 22.26 1.27
C ALA A 51 -4.45 22.16 1.53
N MET A 52 -3.84 20.99 1.29
CA MET A 52 -2.39 20.81 1.42
C MET A 52 -1.61 21.77 0.51
N ALA A 53 -2.04 21.94 -0.74
CA ALA A 53 -1.43 22.89 -1.67
C ALA A 53 -1.49 24.33 -1.12
N LYS A 54 -2.65 24.75 -0.61
CA LYS A 54 -2.84 26.08 0.00
C LYS A 54 -1.97 26.31 1.24
N TRP A 55 -1.63 25.25 1.97
CA TRP A 55 -0.73 25.31 3.12
C TRP A 55 0.75 25.34 2.72
N GLY A 56 1.07 25.25 1.43
CA GLY A 56 2.43 25.34 0.91
C GLY A 56 3.16 24.00 0.80
N PHE A 57 2.46 22.87 0.95
CA PHE A 57 3.05 21.57 0.61
C PHE A 57 3.22 21.44 -0.91
N ASN A 58 4.30 20.78 -1.34
CA ASN A 58 4.63 20.60 -2.75
C ASN A 58 4.65 19.12 -3.19
N SER A 59 4.42 18.19 -2.28
CA SER A 59 4.47 16.77 -2.57
C SER A 59 3.62 15.94 -1.61
N VAL A 60 3.22 14.76 -2.08
CA VAL A 60 2.52 13.73 -1.30
C VAL A 60 3.28 12.42 -1.44
N ARG A 61 3.54 11.76 -0.31
CA ARG A 61 4.04 10.38 -0.28
C ARG A 61 2.85 9.43 -0.11
N LEU A 62 2.72 8.43 -0.98
CA LEU A 62 1.61 7.48 -1.00
C LEU A 62 2.07 6.08 -0.53
N PRO A 63 1.75 5.69 0.72
CA PRO A 63 1.95 4.32 1.19
C PRO A 63 1.01 3.34 0.47
N MET A 64 1.59 2.41 -0.27
CA MET A 64 0.94 1.41 -1.10
C MET A 64 0.96 0.03 -0.44
N HIS A 65 -0.16 -0.68 -0.56
CA HIS A 65 -0.27 -2.09 -0.20
C HIS A 65 -0.35 -2.95 -1.46
N TRP A 66 0.54 -3.94 -1.59
CA TRP A 66 0.62 -4.81 -2.79
C TRP A 66 -0.71 -5.50 -3.18
N LYS A 67 -1.57 -5.85 -2.21
CA LYS A 67 -2.88 -6.52 -2.44
C LYS A 67 -3.87 -5.67 -3.24
N LEU A 68 -3.65 -4.36 -3.34
CA LEU A 68 -4.45 -3.50 -4.20
C LEU A 68 -4.01 -3.54 -5.66
N PHE A 69 -2.87 -4.16 -5.97
CA PHE A 69 -2.29 -4.22 -7.32
C PHE A 69 -2.23 -5.64 -7.88
N ILE A 70 -2.11 -6.66 -7.02
CA ILE A 70 -2.05 -8.05 -7.45
C ILE A 70 -3.12 -8.85 -6.71
N GLU A 71 -3.90 -9.64 -7.45
CA GLU A 71 -4.86 -10.58 -6.84
C GLU A 71 -4.10 -11.72 -6.15
N ASP A 72 -4.27 -11.87 -4.84
CA ASP A 72 -3.74 -12.99 -4.06
C ASP A 72 -4.58 -14.25 -4.28
N LYS A 73 -4.48 -14.86 -5.46
CA LYS A 73 -5.05 -16.19 -5.68
C LYS A 73 -4.15 -17.22 -4.99
N HIS A 74 -4.68 -17.92 -4.00
CA HIS A 74 -4.01 -19.04 -3.37
C HIS A 74 -3.96 -20.27 -4.30
N GLY A 75 -3.11 -20.19 -5.33
CA GLY A 75 -2.83 -21.28 -6.27
C GLY A 75 -1.35 -21.67 -6.25
N LYS A 76 -1.07 -22.98 -6.40
CA LYS A 76 0.28 -23.59 -6.33
C LYS A 76 1.27 -23.07 -7.41
N ASN A 77 0.83 -22.27 -8.39
CA ASN A 77 1.63 -21.83 -9.55
C ASN A 77 1.56 -20.31 -9.83
N THR A 78 1.23 -19.51 -8.81
CA THR A 78 0.95 -18.06 -8.94
C THR A 78 2.15 -17.17 -9.23
N SER A 79 3.38 -17.70 -9.23
CA SER A 79 4.56 -16.94 -9.65
C SER A 79 4.67 -16.75 -11.16
N LYS A 80 3.98 -17.58 -11.97
CA LYS A 80 4.07 -17.50 -13.45
C LYS A 80 2.97 -16.66 -14.10
N ASN A 81 1.80 -16.51 -13.47
CA ASN A 81 0.68 -15.74 -14.00
C ASN A 81 0.20 -14.73 -12.95
N ILE A 82 0.76 -13.52 -12.98
CA ILE A 82 0.29 -12.41 -12.15
C ILE A 82 -1.05 -11.93 -12.70
N VAL A 83 -2.05 -11.88 -11.83
CA VAL A 83 -3.34 -11.28 -12.14
C VAL A 83 -3.38 -9.90 -11.48
N TRP A 84 -3.49 -8.87 -12.30
CA TRP A 84 -3.50 -7.48 -11.86
C TRP A 84 -4.87 -7.10 -11.28
N ASN A 85 -4.82 -6.41 -10.14
CA ASN A 85 -5.95 -5.70 -9.58
C ASN A 85 -5.84 -4.22 -9.97
N GLU A 86 -6.75 -3.76 -10.82
CA GLU A 86 -6.72 -2.38 -11.35
C GLU A 86 -7.10 -1.31 -10.30
N GLU A 87 -7.65 -1.70 -9.15
CA GLU A 87 -8.09 -0.75 -8.12
C GLU A 87 -6.94 0.10 -7.56
N GLY A 88 -5.76 -0.49 -7.36
CA GLY A 88 -4.57 0.25 -6.92
C GLY A 88 -4.12 1.28 -7.93
N PHE A 89 -4.08 0.91 -9.22
CA PHE A 89 -3.68 1.80 -10.30
C PHE A 89 -4.67 2.96 -10.49
N ARG A 90 -5.99 2.68 -10.52
CA ARG A 90 -7.01 3.74 -10.63
C ARG A 90 -6.88 4.80 -9.53
N ARG A 91 -6.43 4.40 -8.33
CA ARG A 91 -6.24 5.32 -7.20
C ARG A 91 -5.00 6.18 -7.36
N ILE A 92 -3.91 5.61 -7.88
CA ILE A 92 -2.73 6.39 -8.27
C ILE A 92 -3.14 7.40 -9.35
N ASP A 93 -3.85 6.98 -10.39
CA ASP A 93 -4.29 7.86 -11.49
C ASP A 93 -5.19 9.00 -10.99
N LEU A 94 -6.09 8.70 -10.06
CA LEU A 94 -6.94 9.71 -9.43
C LEU A 94 -6.12 10.72 -8.63
N LEU A 95 -5.16 10.25 -7.83
CA LEU A 95 -4.30 11.12 -7.03
C LEU A 95 -3.38 11.98 -7.90
N ILE A 96 -2.79 11.41 -8.96
CA ILE A 96 -2.01 12.15 -9.96
C ILE A 96 -2.84 13.31 -10.52
N ARG A 97 -4.09 13.07 -10.90
CA ARG A 97 -4.97 14.14 -11.42
C ARG A 97 -5.17 15.27 -10.41
N TRP A 98 -5.32 14.97 -9.14
CA TRP A 98 -5.48 15.99 -8.09
C TRP A 98 -4.19 16.76 -7.83
N LEU A 99 -3.06 16.06 -7.81
CA LEU A 99 -1.75 16.67 -7.57
C LEU A 99 -1.31 17.55 -8.74
N LYS A 100 -1.50 17.09 -9.99
CA LYS A 100 -1.28 17.91 -11.20
C LYS A 100 -2.05 19.22 -11.17
N ALA A 101 -3.31 19.19 -10.74
CA ALA A 101 -4.14 20.38 -10.67
C ALA A 101 -3.66 21.41 -9.63
N ASN A 102 -2.73 21.02 -8.76
CA ASN A 102 -2.17 21.84 -7.69
C ASN A 102 -0.63 22.00 -7.80
N ASP A 103 -0.02 21.61 -8.93
CA ASP A 103 1.44 21.63 -9.13
C ASP A 103 2.24 20.90 -8.04
N MET A 104 1.66 19.81 -7.50
CA MET A 104 2.29 18.98 -6.48
C MET A 104 2.84 17.69 -7.07
N TYR A 105 3.88 17.14 -6.44
CA TYR A 105 4.49 15.87 -6.82
C TYR A 105 3.95 14.68 -6.03
N LEU A 106 4.09 13.49 -6.61
CA LEU A 106 3.78 12.20 -5.99
C LEU A 106 5.05 11.39 -5.79
N ILE A 107 5.22 10.83 -4.60
CA ILE A 107 6.23 9.83 -4.28
C ILE A 107 5.50 8.52 -3.97
N LEU A 108 5.75 7.49 -4.77
CA LEU A 108 5.15 6.17 -4.57
C LEU A 108 5.99 5.35 -3.61
N ASP A 109 5.38 4.83 -2.54
CA ASP A 109 6.07 4.06 -1.50
C ASP A 109 5.45 2.67 -1.33
N LEU A 110 6.20 1.61 -1.61
CA LEU A 110 5.75 0.25 -1.34
C LEU A 110 5.92 -0.09 0.15
N HIS A 111 4.91 0.33 0.90
CA HIS A 111 4.88 0.30 2.34
C HIS A 111 4.52 -1.08 2.92
N ALA A 112 3.68 -1.84 2.22
CA ALA A 112 3.41 -3.24 2.53
C ALA A 112 3.69 -4.11 1.30
N ALA A 113 4.88 -4.70 1.26
CA ALA A 113 5.35 -5.58 0.19
C ALA A 113 4.80 -7.01 0.32
N PRO A 114 4.80 -7.83 -0.76
CA PRO A 114 4.45 -9.25 -0.67
C PRO A 114 5.23 -9.97 0.43
N GLY A 115 4.53 -10.63 1.36
CA GLY A 115 5.13 -11.30 2.52
C GLY A 115 5.62 -10.38 3.65
N GLY A 116 5.64 -9.07 3.46
CA GLY A 116 6.18 -8.10 4.41
C GLY A 116 7.72 -8.03 4.37
N GLN A 117 8.25 -6.80 4.33
CA GLN A 117 9.68 -6.49 4.18
C GLN A 117 10.41 -6.24 5.51
N GLY A 118 9.67 -6.02 6.60
CA GLY A 118 10.25 -5.58 7.89
C GLY A 118 9.93 -6.48 9.08
N HIS A 119 10.52 -6.13 10.22
CA HIS A 119 10.16 -6.70 11.53
C HIS A 119 9.01 -5.92 12.20
N ASP A 120 8.73 -4.69 11.74
CA ASP A 120 7.55 -3.94 12.17
C ASP A 120 6.30 -4.50 11.48
N ILE A 121 5.59 -5.34 12.24
CA ILE A 121 4.37 -6.03 11.81
C ILE A 121 3.23 -5.03 11.54
N ALA A 122 3.19 -3.88 12.22
CA ALA A 122 2.13 -2.89 12.05
C ALA A 122 2.20 -2.24 10.65
N ILE A 123 3.42 -1.88 10.26
CA ILE A 123 3.73 -1.12 9.05
C ILE A 123 3.70 -2.03 7.80
N SER A 124 4.27 -3.22 7.90
CA SER A 124 4.50 -4.10 6.74
C SER A 124 3.36 -5.09 6.42
N ASP A 125 2.24 -5.05 7.14
CA ASP A 125 1.15 -6.05 7.12
C ASP A 125 1.67 -7.51 7.21
N ARG A 126 2.81 -7.73 7.89
CA ARG A 126 3.51 -9.02 7.91
C ARG A 126 2.75 -10.04 8.76
N ASN A 127 2.58 -11.25 8.22
CA ASN A 127 2.18 -12.41 8.99
C ASN A 127 3.43 -13.22 9.37
N PRO A 128 3.81 -13.31 10.67
CA PRO A 128 5.01 -14.02 11.11
C PRO A 128 5.02 -15.52 10.76
N ASN A 129 3.84 -16.12 10.53
CA ASN A 129 3.69 -17.54 10.19
C ASN A 129 3.86 -17.83 8.70
N LYS A 130 4.12 -16.82 7.87
CA LYS A 130 4.37 -16.97 6.43
C LYS A 130 5.78 -16.46 6.07
N PRO A 131 6.41 -16.99 5.01
CA PRO A 131 7.69 -16.48 4.53
C PRO A 131 7.63 -14.98 4.23
N SER A 132 8.63 -14.23 4.69
CA SER A 132 8.78 -12.81 4.39
C SER A 132 9.22 -12.57 2.95
N LEU A 133 9.31 -11.30 2.53
CA LEU A 133 9.88 -10.92 1.24
C LEU A 133 11.28 -11.55 1.02
N TRP A 134 12.15 -11.47 2.04
CA TRP A 134 13.53 -11.93 1.96
C TRP A 134 13.72 -13.46 1.86
N HIS A 135 12.71 -14.23 2.27
CA HIS A 135 12.80 -15.69 2.36
C HIS A 135 11.89 -16.39 1.34
N SER A 136 11.41 -15.69 0.32
CA SER A 136 10.51 -16.26 -0.67
C SER A 136 10.70 -15.65 -2.06
N ASP A 137 11.20 -16.49 -2.98
CA ASP A 137 11.33 -16.15 -4.40
C ASP A 137 10.00 -15.72 -5.01
N LYS A 138 8.89 -16.31 -4.56
CA LYS A 138 7.54 -15.91 -4.98
C LYS A 138 7.25 -14.46 -4.60
N ASN A 139 7.51 -14.07 -3.35
CA ASN A 139 7.27 -12.70 -2.89
C ASN A 139 8.17 -11.70 -3.63
N GLN A 140 9.44 -12.06 -3.85
CA GLN A 140 10.39 -11.23 -4.62
C GLN A 140 9.94 -11.08 -6.06
N THR A 141 9.53 -12.16 -6.73
CA THR A 141 8.99 -12.15 -8.09
C THR A 141 7.77 -11.22 -8.19
N MET A 142 6.85 -11.32 -7.24
CA MET A 142 5.65 -10.45 -7.21
C MET A 142 6.02 -8.98 -7.00
N MET A 143 7.00 -8.68 -6.14
CA MET A 143 7.48 -7.31 -5.93
C MET A 143 8.15 -6.76 -7.20
N ILE A 144 9.04 -7.53 -7.83
CA ILE A 144 9.72 -7.15 -9.07
C ILE A 144 8.70 -6.85 -10.16
N ALA A 145 7.71 -7.73 -10.32
CA ALA A 145 6.66 -7.52 -11.31
C ALA A 145 5.82 -6.28 -11.02
N LEU A 146 5.43 -6.06 -9.76
CA LEU A 146 4.68 -4.85 -9.36
C LEU A 146 5.45 -3.59 -9.73
N TRP A 147 6.72 -3.49 -9.35
CA TRP A 147 7.55 -2.34 -9.68
C TRP A 147 7.77 -2.19 -11.18
N SER A 148 7.95 -3.30 -11.91
CA SER A 148 8.07 -3.30 -13.37
C SER A 148 6.81 -2.73 -14.03
N GLU A 149 5.63 -3.11 -13.56
CA GLU A 149 4.36 -2.64 -14.11
C GLU A 149 4.08 -1.17 -13.75
N ILE A 150 4.40 -0.74 -12.52
CA ILE A 150 4.33 0.67 -12.12
C ILE A 150 5.26 1.50 -13.00
N ALA A 151 6.53 1.09 -13.15
CA ALA A 151 7.49 1.79 -14.00
C ALA A 151 7.01 1.83 -15.46
N ARG A 152 6.46 0.73 -15.99
CA ARG A 152 5.92 0.68 -17.35
C ARG A 152 4.77 1.68 -17.55
N ARG A 153 3.83 1.78 -16.59
CA ARG A 153 2.66 2.65 -16.68
C ARG A 153 3.00 4.13 -16.52
N TYR A 154 3.93 4.45 -15.63
CA TYR A 154 4.19 5.82 -15.19
C TYR A 154 5.54 6.39 -15.64
N ARG A 155 6.24 5.72 -16.56
CA ARG A 155 7.55 6.16 -17.08
C ARG A 155 7.58 7.60 -17.63
N ASP A 156 6.47 8.06 -18.20
CA ASP A 156 6.35 9.38 -18.84
C ASP A 156 5.43 10.32 -18.02
N GLU A 157 5.18 10.01 -16.75
CA GLU A 157 4.31 10.80 -15.86
C GLU A 157 5.13 11.75 -14.97
N PRO A 158 5.24 13.05 -15.32
CA PRO A 158 6.14 13.99 -14.62
C PRO A 158 5.69 14.32 -13.19
N THR A 159 4.45 14.01 -12.82
CA THR A 159 3.96 14.20 -11.45
C THR A 159 4.63 13.24 -10.48
N ILE A 160 5.06 12.07 -10.96
CA ILE A 160 5.77 11.11 -10.11
C ILE A 160 7.23 11.52 -10.02
N ALA A 161 7.61 12.09 -8.88
CA ALA A 161 8.96 12.59 -8.63
C ALA A 161 9.91 11.53 -8.07
N GLY A 162 9.38 10.40 -7.59
CA GLY A 162 10.20 9.36 -7.00
C GLY A 162 9.46 8.07 -6.69
N TYR A 163 10.25 7.01 -6.59
CA TYR A 163 9.83 5.66 -6.23
C TYR A 163 10.62 5.21 -5.01
N ASP A 164 9.93 5.04 -3.89
CA ASP A 164 10.49 4.43 -2.70
C ASP A 164 10.22 2.93 -2.74
N LEU A 165 11.26 2.18 -3.09
CA LEU A 165 11.19 0.74 -3.35
C LEU A 165 10.83 -0.07 -2.09
N LYS A 166 11.11 0.45 -0.89
CA LYS A 166 10.77 -0.17 0.40
C LYS A 166 10.82 0.84 1.56
N GLU A 167 9.79 0.85 2.39
CA GLU A 167 9.91 1.43 3.74
C GLU A 167 10.82 0.54 4.61
N THR A 168 11.91 1.12 5.11
CA THR A 168 12.85 0.44 6.02
C THR A 168 12.67 1.01 7.43
N ALA A 169 11.83 0.40 8.26
CA ALA A 169 11.90 0.66 9.70
C ALA A 169 13.28 0.22 10.19
N LEU A 170 14.04 1.18 10.72
CA LEU A 170 15.44 1.07 11.15
C LEU A 170 15.75 -0.30 11.76
N ALA A 171 16.80 -0.95 11.24
CA ALA A 171 17.44 -2.05 11.93
C ALA A 171 17.83 -1.56 13.32
N GLY A 172 17.21 -2.12 14.36
CA GLY A 172 17.67 -1.89 15.72
C GLY A 172 19.16 -2.21 15.79
N ARG A 173 19.97 -1.22 16.14
CA ARG A 173 21.34 -1.45 16.60
C ARG A 173 21.23 -2.25 17.90
N GLY A 174 21.22 -3.57 17.79
CA GLY A 174 21.54 -4.48 18.88
C GLY A 174 23.05 -4.64 18.91
N GLY A 175 23.70 -3.93 19.83
CA GLY A 175 25.12 -4.10 20.09
C GLY A 175 25.44 -5.50 20.60
N HIS A 176 26.59 -6.01 20.17
CA HIS A 176 27.42 -6.91 20.96
C HIS A 176 28.61 -6.12 21.47
#